data_AF-A0A938G5P2-F1
#
_entry.id   AF-A0A938G5P2-F1
#
_cell.length_a   1.000
_cell.length_b   1.000
_cell.length_c   1.000
_cell.angle_alpha   90.00
_cell.angle_beta   90.00
_cell.angle_gamma   90.00
#
_symmetry.space_group_name_H-M   'P 1'
#
loop_
_entity.id
_entity.type
_entity.pdbx_description
1 polymer ?
#
loop_
_entity_poly.entity_id
_entity_poly.type
_entity_poly.pdbx_seq_one_letter_code
_entity_poly.pdbx_strand_id
1 'polypeptide(L)' 'GIVAFRRSVAGEATVLCVANMGTAPSPRVSGELLVASGEVRDGSAHDGSAHNGIVPPDTTAWFRLRPDVAAPEHHS' A
#
# COMPACT_ATOMS: atom_id res chain seq x y z
N GLY A 1 -13.88 -9.92 -5.38
CA GLY A 1 -13.95 -8.55 -4.83
C GLY A 1 -12.65 -8.22 -4.12
N ILE A 2 -12.46 -6.97 -3.68
CA ILE A 2 -11.25 -6.55 -2.96
C ILE A 2 -11.57 -6.41 -1.48
N VAL A 3 -10.73 -6.99 -0.63
CA VAL A 3 -10.75 -6.75 0.82
C VAL A 3 -9.50 -5.95 1.16
N ALA A 4 -9.68 -4.83 1.86
CA ALA A 4 -8.57 -4.00 2.32
C ALA A 4 -8.78 -3.61 3.79
N PHE A 5 -7.72 -3.68 4.59
CA PHE A 5 -7.75 -3.22 5.97
C PHE A 5 -6.45 -2.54 6.35
N ARG A 6 -6.56 -1.53 7.22
CA ARG A 6 -5.44 -0.76 7.74
C ARG A 6 -5.11 -1.24 9.15
N ARG A 7 -3.82 -1.43 9.42
CA ARG A 7 -3.29 -1.66 10.77
C ARG A 7 -2.37 -0.52 11.17
N SER A 8 -2.62 0.06 12.33
CA SER A 8 -1.79 1.11 12.93
C SER A 8 -1.48 0.73 14.38
N VAL A 9 -0.21 0.86 14.77
CA VAL A 9 0.27 0.69 16.14
C VAL A 9 1.05 1.95 16.50
N ALA A 10 0.87 2.46 17.73
CA ALA A 10 1.54 3.69 18.15
C ALA A 10 3.07 3.54 18.10
N GLY A 11 3.76 4.53 17.51
CA GLY A 11 5.21 4.50 17.31
C GLY A 11 5.68 3.66 16.12
N GLU A 12 4.79 2.93 15.45
CA GLU A 12 5.10 2.06 14.32
C GLU A 12 4.51 2.59 13.01
N ALA A 13 5.05 2.11 11.90
CA ALA A 13 4.51 2.42 10.59
C ALA A 13 3.09 1.85 10.41
N THR A 14 2.22 2.62 9.76
CA THR A 14 0.90 2.13 9.35
C THR A 14 1.02 1.24 8.11
N VAL A 15 0.31 0.11 8.11
CA VAL A 15 0.28 -0.84 6.99
C VAL A 15 -1.13 -0.97 6.43
N LEU A 16 -1.27 -0.97 5.11
CA LEU A 16 -2.47 -1.36 4.38
C LEU A 16 -2.28 -2.77 3.83
N CYS A 17 -3.17 -3.67 4.20
CA CYS A 17 -3.23 -5.03 3.68
C CYS A 17 -4.32 -5.09 2.62
N VAL A 18 -4.01 -5.62 1.44
CA VAL A 18 -4.95 -5.74 0.32
C VAL A 18 -4.98 -7.20 -0.14
N ALA A 19 -6.19 -7.78 -0.21
CA ALA A 19 -6.45 -9.07 -0.83
C ALA A 19 -7.41 -8.87 -2.00
N ASN A 20 -6.94 -9.09 -3.22
CA ASN A 20 -7.77 -9.02 -4.42
C ASN A 20 -8.28 -10.42 -4.79
N MET A 21 -9.48 -10.74 -4.32
CA MET A 21 -10.21 -11.97 -4.67
C MET A 21 -11.19 -11.72 -5.83
N GLY A 22 -10.95 -10.69 -6.65
CA GLY A 22 -11.77 -10.31 -7.79
C GLY A 22 -11.12 -10.70 -9.11
N THR A 23 -11.84 -10.50 -10.21
CA THR A 23 -11.36 -10.77 -11.57
C THR A 23 -10.70 -9.55 -12.23
N ALA A 24 -10.74 -8.39 -11.58
CA ALA A 24 -10.16 -7.14 -12.06
C ALA A 24 -9.03 -6.66 -11.13
N PRO A 25 -8.03 -5.91 -11.63
CA PRO A 25 -7.01 -5.29 -10.80
C PRO A 25 -7.59 -4.30 -9.79
N SER A 26 -6.87 -4.09 -8.68
CA SER A 26 -7.25 -3.07 -7.70
C SER A 26 -7.10 -1.65 -8.26
N PRO A 27 -7.76 -0.65 -7.63
CA PRO A 27 -7.28 0.72 -7.72
C PRO A 27 -5.80 0.81 -7.30
N ARG A 28 -5.12 1.87 -7.75
CA ARG A 28 -3.74 2.14 -7.34
C ARG A 28 -3.71 2.44 -5.84
N VAL A 29 -2.85 1.73 -5.12
CA VAL A 29 -2.52 2.00 -3.72
C VAL A 29 -1.30 2.93 -3.68
N SER A 30 -1.33 3.96 -2.85
CA SER A 30 -0.16 4.78 -2.55
C SER A 30 0.49 4.33 -1.25
N GLY A 31 1.71 3.83 -1.36
CA GLY A 31 2.49 3.26 -0.27
C GLY A 31 3.69 2.49 -0.81
N GLU A 32 4.62 2.19 0.08
CA GLU A 32 5.76 1.33 -0.23
C GLU A 32 5.33 -0.14 -0.14
N LEU A 33 5.52 -0.91 -1.21
CA LEU A 33 5.23 -2.35 -1.19
C LEU A 33 6.22 -3.07 -0.29
N LEU A 34 5.71 -3.78 0.72
CA LEU A 34 6.52 -4.56 1.66
C LEU A 34 6.67 -6.01 1.19
N VAL A 35 5.56 -6.63 0.81
CA VAL A 35 5.50 -8.02 0.38
C VAL A 35 4.22 -8.27 -0.41
N ALA A 36 4.25 -9.23 -1.33
CA ALA A 36 3.09 -9.72 -2.04
C ALA A 36 3.20 -11.22 -2.33
N SER A 37 2.05 -11.89 -2.47
CA SER A 37 1.97 -13.29 -2.89
C SER A 37 2.11 -13.49 -4.40
N GLY A 38 2.18 -12.41 -5.16
CA GLY A 38 2.29 -12.37 -6.62
C GLY A 38 2.87 -11.04 -7.10
N GLU A 39 2.97 -10.85 -8.41
CA GLU A 39 3.57 -9.63 -8.97
C GLU A 39 2.62 -8.43 -8.86
N VAL A 40 3.01 -7.43 -8.07
CA VAL A 40 2.31 -6.14 -8.00
C VAL A 40 2.85 -5.22 -9.10
N ARG A 41 1.94 -4.66 -9.90
CA ARG A 41 2.30 -3.76 -11.01
C ARG A 41 2.63 -2.35 -10.51
N ASP A 42 3.57 -1.70 -11.18
CA ASP A 42 4.07 -0.34 -10.90
C ASP A 42 4.68 -0.15 -9.49
N GLY A 43 5.01 -1.24 -8.80
CA GLY A 43 5.72 -1.24 -7.53
C GLY A 43 7.14 -1.75 -7.72
N SER A 44 8.12 -0.88 -7.96
CA SER A 44 9.53 -1.23 -7.79
C SER A 44 10.30 -0.32 -6.84
N ALA A 45 10.86 -0.88 -5.77
CA ALA A 45 12.15 -1.50 -6.02
C ALA A 45 12.58 -2.56 -4.98
N HIS A 46 13.68 -3.25 -5.33
CA HIS A 46 14.46 -4.18 -4.51
C HIS A 46 15.65 -3.47 -3.80
N ASP A 47 15.83 -2.19 -4.11
CA ASP A 47 16.78 -1.22 -3.56
C ASP A 47 16.20 0.23 -3.50
N GLY A 48 14.89 0.51 -3.53
CA GLY A 48 13.77 -0.26 -2.97
C GLY A 48 12.40 0.44 -3.10
N SER A 49 12.39 1.68 -3.58
CA SER A 49 11.33 2.64 -3.29
C SER A 49 10.47 2.97 -4.51
N ALA A 50 9.48 2.12 -4.81
CA ALA A 50 8.26 2.58 -5.48
C ALA A 50 7.17 2.78 -4.46
N HIS A 51 6.44 3.85 -4.67
CA HIS A 51 5.49 4.39 -3.72
C HIS A 51 4.04 4.14 -4.12
N ASN A 52 3.81 3.27 -5.11
CA ASN A 52 2.47 2.90 -5.52
C ASN A 52 2.42 1.45 -6.00
N GLY A 53 1.25 0.83 -5.97
CA GLY A 53 1.07 -0.50 -6.55
C GLY A 53 -0.37 -0.79 -6.96
N ILE A 54 -0.52 -1.61 -8.00
CA ILE A 54 -1.80 -2.17 -8.44
C ILE A 54 -1.76 -3.68 -8.17
N VAL A 55 -2.69 -4.17 -7.34
CA VAL A 55 -2.77 -5.57 -6.93
C VAL A 55 -3.62 -6.33 -7.95
N PRO A 56 -3.06 -7.27 -8.73
CA PRO A 56 -3.84 -8.05 -9.69
C PRO A 56 -4.79 -9.04 -8.99
N PRO A 57 -5.71 -9.68 -9.74
CA PRO A 57 -6.48 -10.83 -9.26
C PRO A 57 -5.65 -11.88 -8.53
N ASP A 58 -6.29 -12.58 -7.59
CA ASP A 58 -5.74 -13.70 -6.81
C ASP A 58 -4.42 -13.38 -6.08
N THR A 59 -4.22 -12.10 -5.73
CA THR A 59 -3.00 -11.61 -5.09
C THR A 59 -3.29 -10.92 -3.76
N THR A 60 -2.42 -11.16 -2.78
CA THR A 60 -2.36 -10.42 -1.52
C THR A 60 -1.11 -9.56 -1.49
N ALA A 61 -1.21 -8.33 -0.99
CA ALA A 61 -0.11 -7.38 -0.90
C ALA A 61 -0.21 -6.49 0.34
N TRP A 62 0.95 -6.11 0.88
CA TRP A 62 1.07 -5.26 2.06
C TRP A 62 1.85 -4.01 1.70
N PHE A 63 1.29 -2.85 2.03
CA PHE A 63 1.89 -1.56 1.75
C PHE A 63 2.14 -0.81 3.05
N ARG A 64 3.35 -0.29 3.25
CA ARG A 64 3.61 0.72 4.27
C ARG A 64 3.04 2.04 3.77
N LEU A 65 2.07 2.59 4.50
CA LEU A 65 1.52 3.91 4.20
C LEU A 65 2.51 4.96 4.67
N ARG A 66 2.69 6.01 3.87
CA ARG A 66 3.40 7.20 4.33
C ARG A 66 2.58 7.85 5.44
N PRO A 67 3.20 8.39 6.50
CA PRO A 67 2.49 9.29 7.39
C PRO A 67 1.93 10.43 6.54
N ASP A 68 0.66 10.80 6.76
CA ASP A 68 0.13 12.02 6.17
C ASP A 68 1.12 13.13 6.54
N VAL A 69 1.71 13.78 5.55
CA VAL A 69 2.48 15.00 5.80
C VAL A 69 1.45 15.96 6.36
N ALA A 70 1.50 16.21 7.67
CA ALA A 70 0.69 17.24 8.29
C ALA A 70 0.88 18.50 7.44
N ALA A 71 -0.24 19.05 6.95
CA ALA A 71 -0.21 20.33 6.24
C ALA A 71 0.59 21.32 7.11
N PRO A 72 1.52 22.11 6.53
CA PRO A 72 2.34 23.02 7.32
C PRO A 72 1.41 23.88 8.18
N GLU A 73 1.57 23.80 9.49
CA GLU A 73 0.76 24.58 10.42
C GLU A 73 1.09 26.05 10.17
N HIS A 74 0.11 26.78 9.63
CA HIS A 74 0.19 28.23 9.46
C HIS A 74 0.18 28.84 10.87
N HIS A 75 1.36 29.06 11.44
CA HIS A 75 1.52 29.95 12.57
C HIS A 75 1.04 31.34 12.13
N SER A 76 -0.08 31.78 12.72
CA SER A 76 -0.62 33.13 12.57
C SER A 76 0.21 34.14 13.35
#